data_AF-A0A2T8FBW5-F1
#
_entry.id   AF-A0A2T8FBW5-F1
#
_cell.length_a   1.000
_cell.length_b   1.000
_cell.length_c   1.000
_cell.angle_alpha   90.00
_cell.angle_beta   90.00
_cell.angle_gamma   90.00
#
_symmetry.space_group_name_H-M   'P 1'
#
loop_
_entity.id
_entity.type
_entity.pdbx_description
1 polymer ?
#
loop_
_entity_poly.entity_id
_entity_poly.type
_entity_poly.pdbx_seq_one_letter_code
_entity_poly.pdbx_strand_id
1 'polypeptide(L)'
;MSEPTTIRRPAPPRPAAAGPAREWLAVDIGDGETLSAADLLRLLDRMRQELSRNLVGSPGAFVGYDSLTVPQSTVAGPGRVLVEARLMGWSEHLHDVEYRAVSVPSGAERPAATDPLLVRGTGRTLHLECS
;
A
#
# COMPACT_ATOMS: atom_id res chain seq x y z
N MET A 1 5.37 -49.15 -11.56
CA MET A 1 5.80 -48.00 -10.76
C MET A 1 5.19 -46.78 -11.40
N SER A 2 4.20 -46.15 -10.75
CA SER A 2 3.49 -44.98 -11.30
C SER A 2 4.17 -43.71 -10.83
N GLU A 3 4.56 -42.84 -11.76
CA GLU A 3 5.11 -41.52 -11.43
C GLU A 3 4.05 -40.63 -10.76
N PRO A 4 4.42 -39.75 -9.82
CA PRO A 4 3.48 -38.84 -9.19
C PRO A 4 3.11 -37.73 -10.17
N THR A 5 1.86 -37.73 -10.62
CA THR A 5 1.27 -36.63 -11.40
C THR A 5 1.26 -35.35 -10.56
N THR A 6 2.22 -34.45 -10.79
CA THR A 6 2.18 -33.11 -10.22
C THR A 6 1.08 -32.33 -10.93
N ILE A 7 -0.05 -32.13 -10.24
CA ILE A 7 -1.11 -31.24 -10.72
C ILE A 7 -0.57 -29.81 -10.59
N ARG A 8 -0.04 -29.26 -11.69
CA ARG A 8 0.29 -27.82 -11.76
C ARG A 8 -1.02 -27.05 -11.67
N ARG A 9 -1.21 -26.36 -10.55
CA ARG A 9 -2.33 -25.42 -10.38
C ARG A 9 -2.17 -24.30 -11.42
N PRO A 10 -3.22 -23.93 -12.17
CA PRO A 10 -3.12 -22.84 -13.12
C PRO A 10 -2.75 -21.55 -12.40
N ALA A 11 -1.82 -20.77 -12.95
CA ALA A 11 -1.52 -19.43 -12.47
C ALA A 11 -2.83 -18.61 -12.43
N PRO A 12 -3.06 -17.81 -11.37
CA PRO A 12 -4.25 -16.98 -11.29
C PRO A 12 -4.32 -16.08 -12.53
N PRO A 13 -5.52 -15.87 -13.10
CA PRO A 13 -5.66 -15.01 -14.26
C PRO A 13 -5.11 -13.63 -13.92
N ARG A 14 -4.24 -13.11 -14.79
CA ARG A 14 -3.80 -11.70 -14.71
C ARG A 14 -5.05 -10.83 -14.57
N PRO A 15 -5.08 -9.86 -13.64
CA PRO A 15 -6.19 -8.94 -13.57
C PRO A 15 -6.43 -8.37 -14.96
N ALA A 16 -7.64 -8.56 -15.49
CA ALA A 16 -8.09 -7.83 -16.67
C ALA A 16 -7.89 -6.35 -16.36
N ALA A 17 -7.27 -5.60 -17.27
CA ALA A 17 -6.81 -4.24 -17.06
C ALA A 17 -7.90 -3.31 -16.49
N ALA A 18 -8.09 -3.35 -15.17
CA ALA A 18 -8.68 -2.31 -14.38
C ALA A 18 -7.63 -1.20 -14.30
N GLY A 19 -8.05 0.06 -14.21
CA GLY A 19 -7.11 1.17 -13.95
C GLY A 19 -6.18 0.87 -12.77
N PRO A 20 -5.08 1.63 -12.60
CA PRO A 20 -4.04 1.31 -11.62
C PRO A 20 -4.67 0.97 -10.26
N ALA A 21 -4.45 -0.27 -9.82
CA ALA A 21 -5.01 -0.76 -8.56
C ALA A 21 -4.51 0.14 -7.44
N ARG A 22 -5.46 0.79 -6.76
CA ARG A 22 -5.19 1.75 -5.71
C ARG A 22 -6.15 1.51 -4.57
N GLU A 23 -5.63 1.59 -3.35
CA GLU A 23 -6.40 1.46 -2.13
C GLU A 23 -6.16 2.71 -1.28
N TRP A 24 -7.24 3.22 -0.68
CA TRP A 24 -7.21 4.38 0.21
C TRP A 24 -7.66 4.00 1.60
N LEU A 25 -6.95 4.51 2.60
CA LEU A 25 -7.35 4.47 4.00
C LEU A 25 -7.42 5.88 4.56
N ALA A 26 -8.59 6.25 5.07
CA ALA A 26 -8.78 7.47 5.82
C ALA A 26 -8.47 7.21 7.30
N VAL A 27 -7.65 8.07 7.89
CA VAL A 27 -7.30 8.06 9.31
C VAL A 27 -7.62 9.42 9.90
N ASP A 28 -8.56 9.44 10.83
CA ASP A 28 -8.89 10.64 11.59
C ASP A 28 -7.91 10.78 12.77
N ILE A 29 -7.45 12.01 13.02
CA ILE A 29 -6.61 12.39 14.16
C ILE A 29 -7.48 13.26 15.06
N GLY A 30 -7.73 12.81 16.29
CA GLY A 30 -8.51 13.54 17.27
C GLY A 30 -7.81 14.80 17.78
N ASP A 31 -8.54 15.62 18.54
CA ASP A 31 -7.96 16.76 19.24
C ASP A 31 -6.96 16.29 20.31
N GLY A 32 -5.77 16.91 20.35
CA GLY A 32 -4.66 16.49 21.20
C GLY A 32 -3.95 15.19 20.79
N GLU A 33 -4.41 14.51 19.74
CA GLU A 33 -3.74 13.32 19.20
C GLU A 33 -2.66 13.69 18.17
N THR A 34 -1.73 12.76 17.95
CA THR A 34 -0.67 12.93 16.96
C THR A 34 -0.39 11.65 16.20
N LEU A 35 0.02 11.76 14.94
CA LEU A 35 0.60 10.67 14.17
C LEU A 35 2.11 10.86 14.07
N SER A 36 2.86 9.85 14.48
CA SER A 36 4.30 9.81 14.26
C SER A 36 4.65 9.30 12.86
N ALA A 37 5.90 9.49 12.45
CA ALA A 37 6.42 8.87 11.22
C ALA A 37 6.27 7.34 11.26
N ALA A 38 6.47 6.71 12.43
CA ALA A 38 6.32 5.26 12.57
C ALA A 38 4.87 4.81 12.35
N ASP A 39 3.88 5.59 12.79
CA ASP A 39 2.46 5.26 12.58
C ASP A 39 2.10 5.38 11.11
N LEU A 40 2.57 6.43 10.43
CA LEU A 40 2.42 6.58 8.98
C LEU A 40 3.01 5.38 8.22
N LEU A 41 4.21 4.91 8.60
CA LEU A 41 4.83 3.74 7.97
C LEU A 41 4.05 2.44 8.21
N ARG A 42 3.48 2.24 9.40
CA ARG A 42 2.60 1.09 9.69
C ARG A 42 1.33 1.12 8.85
N LEU A 43 0.73 2.30 8.68
CA LEU A 43 -0.44 2.50 7.83
C LEU A 43 -0.11 2.18 6.36
N LEU A 44 1.04 2.62 5.86
CA LEU A 44 1.48 2.30 4.49
C LEU A 44 1.71 0.79 4.30
N ASP A 45 2.34 0.11 5.26
CA ASP A 45 2.52 -1.34 5.17
C ASP A 45 1.18 -2.08 5.19
N ARG A 46 0.22 -1.62 6.00
CA ARG A 46 -1.14 -2.16 5.98
C ARG A 46 -1.77 -2.02 4.59
N MET A 47 -1.71 -0.83 3.98
CA MET A 47 -2.24 -0.60 2.63
C MET A 47 -1.55 -1.46 1.57
N ARG A 48 -0.23 -1.63 1.67
CA ARG A 48 0.53 -2.53 0.80
C ARG A 48 0.02 -3.97 0.89
N GLN A 49 -0.21 -4.47 2.11
CA GLN A 49 -0.71 -5.82 2.33
C GLN A 49 -2.13 -5.98 1.80
N GLU A 50 -3.01 -4.99 2.03
CA GLU A 50 -4.39 -5.00 1.50
C GLU A 50 -4.40 -5.00 -0.03
N LEU A 51 -3.64 -4.11 -0.67
CA LEU A 51 -3.46 -4.08 -2.13
C LEU A 51 -2.96 -5.44 -2.66
N SER A 52 -1.98 -6.04 -2.00
CA SER A 52 -1.43 -7.34 -2.39
C SER A 52 -2.45 -8.47 -2.24
N ARG A 53 -3.18 -8.51 -1.12
CA ARG A 53 -4.26 -9.50 -0.91
C ARG A 53 -5.34 -9.39 -1.97
N ASN A 54 -5.71 -8.18 -2.35
CA ASN A 54 -6.74 -7.95 -3.36
C ASN A 54 -6.29 -8.41 -4.76
N LEU A 55 -4.99 -8.31 -5.06
CA LEU A 55 -4.46 -8.66 -6.38
C LEU A 55 -4.08 -10.14 -6.54
N VAL A 56 -3.43 -10.74 -5.53
CA VAL A 56 -2.91 -12.12 -5.61
C VAL A 56 -3.43 -13.06 -4.51
N GLY A 57 -4.30 -12.58 -3.63
CA GLY A 57 -4.81 -13.37 -2.50
C GLY A 57 -3.83 -13.54 -1.34
N SER A 58 -2.67 -12.86 -1.38
CA SER A 58 -1.61 -12.94 -0.37
C SER A 58 -1.09 -11.54 -0.01
N PRO A 59 -0.73 -11.26 1.26
CA PRO A 59 -0.14 -9.98 1.65
C PRO A 59 1.25 -9.74 1.04
N GLY A 60 1.93 -10.80 0.57
CA GLY A 60 3.32 -10.74 0.11
C GLY A 60 4.33 -10.37 1.21
N ALA A 61 5.60 -10.55 0.91
CA ALA A 61 6.71 -10.11 1.76
C ALA A 61 7.15 -8.71 1.37
N PHE A 62 7.29 -7.82 2.36
CA PHE A 62 7.85 -6.49 2.13
C PHE A 62 9.36 -6.59 1.89
N VAL A 63 9.83 -6.11 0.75
CA VAL A 63 11.27 -6.14 0.40
C VAL A 63 11.98 -4.90 0.94
N GLY A 64 11.30 -3.75 0.89
CA GLY A 64 11.86 -2.47 1.29
C GLY A 64 11.30 -1.31 0.48
N TYR A 65 11.67 -0.10 0.90
CA TYR A 65 11.44 1.13 0.16
C TYR A 65 12.63 1.40 -0.76
N ASP A 66 12.36 1.76 -2.01
CA ASP A 66 13.36 2.27 -2.94
C ASP A 66 13.63 3.76 -2.70
N SER A 67 12.57 4.51 -2.42
CA SER A 67 12.63 5.92 -2.05
C SER A 67 11.53 6.22 -1.04
N LEU A 68 11.82 7.05 -0.05
CA LEU A 68 10.83 7.43 0.95
C LEU A 68 11.17 8.78 1.59
N THR A 69 10.20 9.68 1.55
CA THR A 69 10.21 10.94 2.30
C THR A 69 9.08 10.89 3.31
N VAL A 70 9.40 11.10 4.59
CA VAL A 70 8.44 11.17 5.69
C VAL A 70 8.66 12.44 6.51
N PRO A 71 7.66 12.93 7.26
CA PRO A 71 7.83 14.09 8.12
C PRO A 71 8.85 13.81 9.23
N GLN A 72 9.66 14.81 9.59
CA GLN A 72 10.60 14.70 10.72
C GLN A 72 9.91 14.94 12.07
N SER A 73 8.77 15.64 12.07
CA SER A 73 7.93 15.90 13.24
C SER A 73 6.64 15.10 13.18
N THR A 74 5.96 14.99 14.32
CA THR A 74 4.60 14.44 14.37
C THR A 74 3.61 15.33 13.63
N VAL A 75 2.52 14.72 13.15
CA VAL A 75 1.36 15.40 12.57
C VAL A 75 0.32 15.54 13.67
N ALA A 76 0.03 16.76 14.09
CA ALA A 76 -0.93 17.03 15.16
C ALA A 76 -2.36 17.10 14.61
N GLY A 77 -3.32 16.62 15.40
CA GLY A 77 -4.74 16.83 15.16
C GLY A 77 -5.26 18.18 15.67
N PRO A 78 -6.56 18.46 15.49
CA PRO A 78 -7.53 17.61 14.80
C PRO A 78 -7.36 17.65 13.27
N GLY A 79 -7.60 16.52 12.60
CA GLY A 79 -7.54 16.46 11.13
C GLY A 79 -7.75 15.07 10.57
N ARG A 80 -7.57 14.91 9.25
CA ARG A 80 -7.63 13.62 8.57
C ARG A 80 -6.40 13.42 7.70
N VAL A 81 -5.94 12.18 7.61
CA VAL A 81 -4.88 11.75 6.69
C VAL A 81 -5.44 10.67 5.78
N LEU A 82 -5.26 10.86 4.47
CA LEU A 82 -5.56 9.83 3.47
C LEU A 82 -4.26 9.14 3.07
N VAL A 83 -4.23 7.82 3.21
CA VAL A 83 -3.08 6.96 2.93
C VAL A 83 -3.38 6.12 1.70
N GLU A 84 -2.48 6.13 0.72
CA GLU A 84 -2.60 5.41 -0.54
C GLU A 84 -1.42 4.46 -0.75
N ALA A 85 -1.74 3.25 -1.19
CA ALA A 85 -0.80 2.37 -1.88
C ALA A 85 -1.31 2.13 -3.30
N ARG A 86 -0.47 2.41 -4.30
CA ARG A 86 -0.82 2.32 -5.72
C ARG A 86 0.16 1.42 -6.45
N LEU A 87 -0.37 0.43 -7.16
CA LEU A 87 0.45 -0.43 -8.02
C LEU A 87 0.99 0.37 -9.22
N MET A 88 2.31 0.35 -9.40
CA MET A 88 3.01 1.02 -10.49
C MET A 88 3.54 0.04 -11.54
N GLY A 89 3.97 -1.13 -11.07
CA GLY A 89 4.58 -2.17 -11.88
C GLY A 89 4.26 -3.55 -11.32
N TRP A 90 4.18 -4.54 -12.21
CA TRP A 90 3.79 -5.90 -11.86
C TRP A 90 4.62 -6.93 -12.60
N SER A 91 5.00 -7.98 -11.88
CA SER A 91 5.43 -9.27 -12.41
C SER A 91 4.79 -10.40 -11.59
N GLU A 92 5.01 -11.64 -12.00
CA GLU A 92 4.49 -12.84 -11.32
C GLU A 92 4.91 -12.93 -9.85
N HIS A 93 6.09 -12.40 -9.49
CA HIS A 93 6.64 -12.50 -8.14
C HIS A 93 6.89 -11.16 -7.46
N LEU A 94 6.66 -10.03 -8.14
CA LEU A 94 7.07 -8.72 -7.64
C LEU A 94 6.07 -7.64 -8.04
N HIS A 95 5.65 -6.84 -7.06
CA HIS A 95 4.87 -5.62 -7.27
C HIS A 95 5.70 -4.40 -6.90
N ASP A 96 5.73 -3.42 -7.80
CA ASP A 96 6.25 -2.09 -7.51
C ASP A 96 5.08 -1.21 -7.07
N VAL A 97 5.23 -0.57 -5.91
CA VAL A 97 4.17 0.17 -5.24
C VAL A 97 4.63 1.60 -4.99
N GLU A 98 3.80 2.57 -5.36
CA GLU A 98 3.90 3.96 -4.93
C GLU A 98 3.11 4.16 -3.64
N TYR A 99 3.69 4.91 -2.71
CA TYR A 99 3.15 5.21 -1.39
C TYR A 99 2.92 6.71 -1.25
N ARG A 100 1.73 7.09 -0.77
CA ARG A 100 1.41 8.48 -0.45
C ARG A 100 0.61 8.58 0.83
N ALA A 101 0.89 9.61 1.62
CA ALA A 101 0.00 10.03 2.70
C ALA A 101 -0.19 11.54 2.61
N VAL A 102 -1.44 12.00 2.64
CA VAL A 102 -1.82 13.40 2.44
C VAL A 102 -2.68 13.84 3.61
N SER A 103 -2.36 14.99 4.21
CA SER A 103 -3.24 15.62 5.19
C SER A 103 -4.37 16.34 4.46
N VAL A 104 -5.61 16.08 4.85
CA VAL A 104 -6.80 16.64 4.21
C VAL A 104 -7.77 17.20 5.27
N PRO A 105 -8.69 18.09 4.88
CA PRO A 105 -9.78 18.48 5.75
C PRO A 105 -10.62 17.28 6.22
N SER A 106 -11.13 17.35 7.45
CA SER A 106 -12.01 16.31 7.99
C SER A 106 -13.21 16.07 7.07
N GLY A 107 -13.53 14.80 6.81
CA GLY A 107 -14.61 14.39 5.91
C GLY A 107 -14.23 14.31 4.43
N ALA A 108 -13.04 14.75 4.02
CA ALA A 108 -12.58 14.52 2.65
C ALA A 108 -12.35 13.03 2.37
N GLU A 109 -12.76 12.58 1.19
CA GLU A 109 -12.57 11.21 0.69
C GLU A 109 -11.38 11.10 -0.28
N ARG A 110 -10.92 12.23 -0.82
CA ARG A 110 -9.81 12.31 -1.76
C ARG A 110 -8.97 13.57 -1.51
N PRO A 111 -7.66 13.51 -1.77
CA PRO A 111 -6.80 14.68 -1.67
C PRO A 111 -7.03 15.64 -2.85
N ALA A 112 -7.01 16.94 -2.56
CA ALA A 112 -6.87 18.01 -3.53
C ALA A 112 -5.39 18.19 -3.95
N ALA A 113 -5.16 18.84 -5.10
CA ALA A 113 -3.81 19.08 -5.61
C ALA A 113 -2.94 19.97 -4.70
N THR A 114 -3.58 20.79 -3.88
CA THR A 114 -2.94 21.74 -2.95
C THR A 114 -2.73 21.16 -1.55
N ASP A 115 -3.26 19.96 -1.28
CA ASP A 115 -3.21 19.40 0.06
C ASP A 115 -1.78 19.00 0.48
N PRO A 116 -1.39 19.19 1.75
CA PRO A 116 -0.04 18.89 2.22
C PRO A 116 0.31 17.41 2.11
N LEU A 117 1.34 17.11 1.32
CA LEU A 117 1.91 15.77 1.21
C LEU A 117 2.78 15.48 2.44
N LEU A 118 2.40 14.47 3.21
CA LEU A 118 3.14 14.01 4.38
C LEU A 118 4.18 12.96 4.00
N VAL A 119 3.77 11.97 3.20
CA VAL A 119 4.64 10.89 2.75
C VAL A 119 4.61 10.77 1.24
N ARG A 120 5.78 10.54 0.66
CA ARG A 120 5.95 10.13 -0.73
C ARG A 120 7.03 9.07 -0.81
N GLY A 121 6.77 7.98 -1.50
CA GLY A 121 7.79 6.97 -1.72
C GLY A 121 7.41 5.92 -2.73
N THR A 122 8.35 5.02 -2.97
CA THR A 122 8.19 3.82 -3.77
C THR A 122 8.83 2.65 -3.05
N GLY A 123 8.34 1.45 -3.28
CA GLY A 123 8.91 0.23 -2.72
C GLY A 123 8.35 -1.02 -3.37
N ARG A 124 8.77 -2.18 -2.86
CA ARG A 124 8.49 -3.46 -3.51
C ARG A 124 7.90 -4.49 -2.57
N THR A 125 6.98 -5.27 -3.11
CA THR A 125 6.41 -6.45 -2.45
C THR A 125 6.75 -7.70 -3.28
N LEU A 126 7.31 -8.71 -2.62
CA LEU A 126 7.60 -10.01 -3.20
C LEU A 126 6.45 -10.99 -2.92
N HIS A 127 6.10 -11.81 -3.91
CA HIS A 127 5.15 -12.90 -3.78
C HIS A 127 5.88 -14.21 -4.07
N LEU A 128 5.95 -15.04 -3.03
CA LEU A 128 6.43 -16.41 -3.20
C LEU A 128 5.22 -17.28 -3.51
N GLU A 129 5.31 -18.08 -4.57
CA GLU A 129 4.43 -19.23 -4.69
C GLU A 129 4.79 -20.20 -3.57
N CYS A 130 3.92 -20.34 -2.57
CA CYS A 130 3.98 -21.48 -1.68
C CYS A 130 3.42 -22.68 -2.46
N SER A 131 4.33 -23.42 -3.10
CA SER A 131 4.08 -24.73 -3.69
C SER A 131 3.62 -25.75 -2.65
#